data_AF-A0A961GTY2-F1
#
_entry.id   AF-A0A961GTY2-F1
#
_cell.length_a   1.000
_cell.length_b   1.000
_cell.length_c   1.000
_cell.angle_alpha   90.00
_cell.angle_beta   90.00
_cell.angle_gamma   90.00
#
_symmetry.space_group_name_H-M   'P 1'
#
loop_
_entity.id
_entity.type
_entity.pdbx_description
1 polymer ?
#
loop_
_entity_poly.entity_id
_entity_poly.type
_entity_poly.pdbx_seq_one_letter_code
_entity_poly.pdbx_strand_id
1 'polypeptide(L)'
;MQKRTPLWLSHHYPGDYDRCIRFGDTHLCRRCTVLYPVVFATMFAALAGFRWAGSADPWLLWLLPVPVVIEWWGEQLGLCRYSAPRSVVLTLVCAPAVGVGLARYMQDPTDGLFWSVVCTYAVVCAAPVFIGRRARTTPPATPGSSPRRAAGRAR
;
A
#
# COMPACT_ATOMS: atom_id res chain seq x y z
N MET A 1 -10.05 26.79 7.12
CA MET A 1 -8.91 25.93 6.72
C MET A 1 -9.07 24.58 7.40
N GLN A 2 -9.26 23.50 6.64
CA GLN A 2 -9.30 22.15 7.23
C GLN A 2 -7.90 21.86 7.80
N LYS A 3 -7.82 21.52 9.10
CA LYS A 3 -6.55 21.20 9.76
C LYS A 3 -6.00 19.93 9.10
N ARG A 4 -4.84 20.01 8.46
CA ARG A 4 -4.22 18.83 7.82
C ARG A 4 -3.82 17.85 8.91
N THR A 5 -4.26 16.59 8.78
CA THR A 5 -3.75 15.53 9.64
C THR A 5 -2.27 15.31 9.32
N PRO A 6 -1.39 15.18 10.33
CA PRO A 6 0.01 14.87 10.11
C PRO A 6 0.21 13.62 9.23
N LEU A 7 1.19 13.69 8.31
CA LEU A 7 1.42 12.64 7.31
C LEU A 7 1.77 11.28 7.93
N TRP A 8 2.34 11.27 9.13
CA TRP A 8 2.67 10.05 9.86
C TRP A 8 1.43 9.31 10.41
N LEU A 9 0.27 9.97 10.49
CA LEU A 9 -1.02 9.37 10.90
C LEU A 9 -1.86 8.96 9.69
N SER A 10 -2.03 9.89 8.74
CA SER A 10 -2.89 9.63 7.59
C SER A 10 -2.21 8.76 6.54
N HIS A 11 -0.88 8.80 6.44
CA HIS A 11 -0.11 8.23 5.33
C HIS A 11 -0.60 8.67 3.93
N HIS A 12 -1.41 9.72 3.90
CA HIS A 12 -2.18 10.15 2.74
C HIS A 12 -2.22 11.67 2.73
N TYR A 13 -2.09 12.24 1.53
CA TYR A 13 -2.34 13.66 1.32
C TYR A 13 -3.86 13.94 1.41
N PRO A 14 -4.28 15.20 1.64
CA PRO A 14 -5.71 15.53 1.78
C PRO A 14 -6.62 15.07 0.63
N GLY A 15 -6.08 14.91 -0.58
CA GLY A 15 -6.83 14.39 -1.73
C GLY A 15 -7.21 12.90 -1.64
N ASP A 16 -6.58 12.15 -0.74
CA ASP A 16 -6.73 10.70 -0.59
C ASP A 16 -7.37 10.31 0.76
N TYR A 17 -8.05 11.24 1.43
CA TYR A 17 -8.65 11.00 2.75
C TYR A 17 -9.85 10.03 2.74
N ASP A 18 -10.39 9.66 1.59
CA ASP A 18 -11.34 8.56 1.43
C ASP A 18 -10.75 7.20 1.87
N ARG A 19 -9.42 7.10 1.84
CA ARG A 19 -8.64 5.95 2.32
C ARG A 19 -8.46 5.92 3.84
N CYS A 20 -8.86 6.98 4.54
CA CYS A 20 -8.68 7.12 5.98
C CYS A 20 -9.97 6.85 6.77
N ILE A 21 -9.83 6.36 8.00
CA ILE A 21 -10.89 6.41 9.02
C ILE A 21 -10.78 7.77 9.71
N ARG A 22 -11.92 8.46 9.91
CA ARG A 22 -11.96 9.71 10.66
C ARG A 22 -12.17 9.41 12.14
N PHE A 23 -11.27 9.89 12.98
CA PHE A 23 -11.36 9.84 14.43
C PHE A 23 -11.31 11.28 14.97
N GLY A 24 -12.48 11.83 15.34
CA GLY A 24 -12.62 13.26 15.61
C GLY A 24 -12.24 14.10 14.38
N ASP A 25 -11.24 14.96 14.53
CA ASP A 25 -10.69 15.78 13.43
C ASP A 25 -9.43 15.18 12.78
N THR A 26 -9.09 13.93 13.12
CA THR A 26 -7.89 13.25 12.63
C THR A 26 -8.25 12.17 11.61
N HIS A 27 -7.45 12.05 10.55
CA HIS A 27 -7.56 11.01 9.54
C HIS A 27 -6.48 9.95 9.74
N LEU A 28 -6.88 8.73 10.09
CA LEU A 28 -5.97 7.59 10.26
C LEU A 28 -6.02 6.70 9.02
N CYS A 29 -4.87 6.26 8.50
CA CYS A 29 -4.88 5.33 7.38
C CYS A 29 -5.66 4.05 7.73
N ARG A 30 -6.69 3.71 6.95
CA ARG A 30 -7.56 2.56 7.23
C ARG A 30 -6.78 1.25 7.27
N ARG A 31 -5.81 1.07 6.36
CA ARG A 31 -4.92 -0.10 6.36
C ARG A 31 -4.10 -0.16 7.63
N CYS A 32 -3.45 0.93 8.04
CA CYS A 32 -2.62 0.95 9.25
C CYS A 32 -3.44 0.68 10.52
N THR A 33 -4.64 1.25 10.61
CA THR A 33 -5.56 1.01 11.75
C THR A 33 -5.93 -0.46 11.89
N VAL A 34 -6.00 -1.22 10.80
CA VAL A 34 -6.25 -2.68 10.81
C VAL A 34 -4.96 -3.47 10.99
N LEU A 35 -3.92 -3.10 10.25
CA LEU A 35 -2.64 -3.80 10.19
C LEU A 35 -1.97 -3.84 11.55
N TYR A 36 -1.77 -2.70 12.22
CA TYR A 36 -0.97 -2.65 13.43
C TYR A 36 -1.55 -3.49 14.58
N PRO A 37 -2.85 -3.39 14.93
CA PRO A 37 -3.40 -4.24 15.99
C PRO A 37 -3.23 -5.73 15.71
N VAL A 38 -3.45 -6.16 14.46
CA VAL A 38 -3.35 -7.59 14.10
C VAL A 38 -1.90 -8.05 14.05
N VAL A 39 -0.98 -7.25 13.53
CA VAL A 39 0.46 -7.54 13.53
C VAL A 39 0.97 -7.69 14.96
N PHE A 40 0.67 -6.75 15.86
CA PHE A 40 1.12 -6.86 17.25
C PHE A 40 0.46 -8.04 17.97
N ALA A 41 -0.84 -8.25 17.81
CA ALA A 41 -1.52 -9.40 18.40
C ALA A 41 -0.92 -10.73 17.96
N THR A 42 -0.66 -10.89 16.65
CA THR A 42 -0.08 -12.13 16.10
C THR A 42 1.40 -12.29 16.44
N MET A 43 2.16 -11.20 16.51
CA MET A 43 3.54 -11.21 17.01
C MET A 43 3.61 -11.71 18.46
N PHE A 44 2.82 -11.12 19.37
CA PHE A 44 2.82 -11.54 20.77
C PHE A 44 2.30 -12.97 20.95
N ALA A 45 1.26 -13.36 20.20
CA ALA A 45 0.77 -14.74 20.19
C ALA A 45 1.88 -15.71 19.74
N ALA A 46 2.60 -15.39 18.67
CA ALA A 46 3.70 -16.22 18.16
C ALA A 46 4.88 -16.32 19.14
N LEU A 47 5.25 -15.22 19.80
CA LEU A 47 6.27 -15.21 20.86
C LEU A 47 5.85 -16.04 22.08
N ALA A 48 4.55 -16.09 22.37
CA ALA A 48 3.97 -16.95 23.40
C ALA A 48 3.74 -18.41 22.95
N GLY A 49 4.12 -18.77 21.71
CA GLY A 49 3.98 -20.12 21.16
C GLY A 49 2.64 -20.41 20.47
N PHE A 50 1.71 -19.46 20.43
CA PHE A 50 0.42 -19.58 19.75
C PHE A 50 0.54 -19.16 18.28
N ARG A 51 1.00 -20.08 17.43
CA ARG A 51 1.11 -19.88 15.98
C ARG A 51 0.96 -21.20 15.22
N TRP A 52 0.87 -21.10 13.89
CA TRP A 52 0.94 -22.28 13.02
C TRP A 52 2.30 -23.00 13.13
N ALA A 53 2.36 -24.24 12.62
CA ALA A 53 3.58 -25.04 12.63
C ALA A 53 4.74 -24.32 11.90
N GLY A 54 5.92 -24.25 12.52
CA GLY A 54 7.06 -23.51 11.96
C GLY A 54 7.53 -24.00 10.57
N SER A 55 7.23 -25.26 10.21
CA SER A 55 7.47 -25.79 8.86
C SER A 55 6.65 -25.08 7.77
N ALA A 56 5.55 -24.41 8.13
CA ALA A 56 4.74 -23.62 7.22
C ALA A 56 5.28 -22.18 7.02
N ASP A 57 6.26 -21.73 7.81
CA ASP A 57 6.78 -20.36 7.76
C ASP A 57 7.27 -19.94 6.35
N PRO A 58 8.06 -20.74 5.61
CA PRO A 58 8.50 -20.36 4.27
C PRO A 58 7.36 -20.15 3.29
N TRP A 59 6.21 -20.80 3.51
CA TRP A 59 5.07 -20.66 2.61
C TRP A 59 4.17 -19.51 3.03
N LEU A 60 3.79 -19.45 4.31
CA LEU A 60 2.82 -18.45 4.78
C LEU A 60 3.40 -17.04 4.81
N LEU A 61 4.67 -16.88 5.17
CA LEU A 61 5.33 -15.56 5.16
C LEU A 61 5.46 -14.99 3.75
N TRP A 62 5.61 -15.86 2.75
CA TRP A 62 5.71 -15.48 1.35
C TRP A 62 4.36 -15.36 0.65
N LEU A 63 3.36 -16.17 0.99
CA LEU A 63 2.11 -16.21 0.21
C LEU A 63 1.04 -15.27 0.75
N LEU A 64 0.92 -15.12 2.07
CA LEU A 64 -0.12 -14.28 2.66
C LEU A 64 -0.03 -12.79 2.29
N PRO A 65 1.17 -12.19 2.08
CA PRO A 65 1.27 -10.82 1.60
C PRO A 65 0.97 -10.63 0.09
N VAL A 66 1.00 -11.70 -0.72
CA VAL A 66 0.82 -11.59 -2.18
C VAL A 66 -0.48 -10.86 -2.57
N PRO A 67 -1.66 -11.19 -2.02
CA PRO A 67 -2.91 -10.53 -2.41
C PRO A 67 -2.91 -9.02 -2.18
N VAL A 68 -2.34 -8.53 -1.07
CA VAL A 68 -2.28 -7.07 -0.80
C VAL A 68 -1.30 -6.37 -1.74
N VAL A 69 -0.21 -7.04 -2.14
CA VAL A 69 0.74 -6.50 -3.13
C VAL A 69 0.11 -6.44 -4.51
N ILE A 70 -0.68 -7.44 -4.91
CA ILE A 70 -1.42 -7.43 -6.17
C ILE A 70 -2.44 -6.27 -6.18
N GLU A 71 -3.20 -6.07 -5.09
CA GLU A 71 -4.12 -4.94 -4.99
C GLU A 71 -3.38 -3.60 -5.10
N TRP A 72 -2.25 -3.46 -4.40
CA TRP A 72 -1.41 -2.27 -4.46
C TRP A 72 -0.96 -1.96 -5.89
N TRP A 73 -0.45 -2.95 -6.60
CA TRP A 73 -0.07 -2.80 -8.01
C TRP A 73 -1.25 -2.41 -8.89
N GLY A 74 -2.40 -3.06 -8.71
CA GLY A 74 -3.61 -2.75 -9.44
C GLY A 74 -4.06 -1.29 -9.25
N GLU A 75 -4.00 -0.78 -8.02
CA GLU A 75 -4.33 0.63 -7.74
C GLU A 75 -3.28 1.59 -8.32
N GLN A 76 -1.99 1.29 -8.21
CA GLN A 76 -0.91 2.17 -8.71
C GLN A 76 -0.88 2.24 -10.24
N LEU A 77 -1.24 1.16 -10.92
CA LEU A 77 -1.36 1.11 -12.38
C LEU A 77 -2.73 1.59 -12.88
N GLY A 78 -3.66 1.95 -11.99
CA GLY A 78 -5.01 2.38 -12.36
C GLY A 78 -5.91 1.26 -12.90
N LEU A 79 -5.53 0.00 -12.71
CA LEU A 79 -6.28 -1.18 -13.14
C LEU A 79 -7.51 -1.45 -12.26
N CYS A 80 -7.47 -1.01 -11.00
CA CYS A 80 -8.62 -1.09 -10.11
C CYS A 80 -8.76 0.20 -9.28
N ARG A 81 -10.01 0.49 -8.89
CA ARG A 81 -10.31 1.58 -7.96
C ARG A 81 -10.17 1.10 -6.53
N TYR A 82 -9.84 2.05 -5.66
CA TYR A 82 -9.82 1.85 -4.23
C TYR A 82 -11.16 1.27 -3.72
N SER A 83 -11.07 0.31 -2.81
CA SER A 83 -12.23 -0.30 -2.15
C SER A 83 -11.91 -0.52 -0.68
N ALA A 84 -12.61 0.17 0.21
CA ALA A 84 -12.39 0.06 1.65
C ALA A 84 -12.57 -1.38 2.18
N PRO A 85 -13.64 -2.12 1.83
CA PRO A 85 -13.79 -3.50 2.28
C PRO A 85 -12.66 -4.42 1.80
N ARG A 86 -12.27 -4.31 0.52
CA ARG A 86 -11.19 -5.12 -0.06
C ARG A 86 -9.88 -4.86 0.66
N SER A 87 -9.54 -3.58 0.84
CA SER A 87 -8.36 -3.16 1.58
C SER A 87 -8.32 -3.73 3.00
N VAL A 88 -9.45 -3.78 3.72
CA VAL A 88 -9.49 -4.35 5.08
C VAL A 88 -9.29 -5.86 5.03
N VAL A 89 -10.03 -6.57 4.18
CA VAL A 89 -9.94 -8.04 4.06
C VAL A 89 -8.52 -8.49 3.70
N LEU A 90 -7.91 -7.87 2.68
CA LEU A 90 -6.56 -8.24 2.27
C LEU A 90 -5.51 -7.88 3.31
N THR A 91 -5.72 -6.78 4.06
CA THR A 91 -4.85 -6.44 5.20
C THR A 91 -4.95 -7.50 6.30
N LEU A 92 -6.15 -7.97 6.64
CA LEU A 92 -6.35 -9.02 7.64
C LEU A 92 -5.71 -10.36 7.23
N VAL A 93 -5.68 -10.68 5.94
CA VAL A 93 -4.99 -11.87 5.42
C VAL A 93 -3.46 -11.74 5.54
N CYS A 94 -2.92 -10.56 5.22
CA CYS A 94 -1.48 -10.30 5.23
C CYS A 94 -0.91 -10.14 6.66
N ALA A 95 -1.64 -9.46 7.54
CA ALA A 95 -1.15 -9.04 8.86
C ALA A 95 -0.57 -10.16 9.74
N PRO A 96 -1.15 -11.38 9.80
CA PRO A 96 -0.59 -12.48 10.56
C PRO A 96 0.81 -12.90 10.11
N ALA A 97 1.07 -12.94 8.79
CA ALA A 97 2.41 -13.22 8.29
C ALA A 97 3.41 -12.15 8.73
N VAL A 98 3.02 -10.88 8.68
CA VAL A 98 3.89 -9.78 9.13
C VAL A 98 4.17 -9.88 10.63
N GLY A 99 3.17 -10.19 11.45
CA GLY A 99 3.36 -10.37 12.91
C GLY A 99 4.24 -11.56 13.25
N VAL A 100 4.05 -12.71 12.61
CA VAL A 100 4.91 -13.89 12.79
C VAL A 100 6.33 -13.62 12.29
N GLY A 101 6.49 -12.94 11.15
CA GLY A 101 7.80 -12.52 10.66
C GLY A 101 8.52 -11.60 11.66
N LEU A 102 7.79 -10.64 12.25
CA LEU A 102 8.35 -9.76 13.27
C LEU A 102 8.74 -10.54 14.55
N ALA A 103 7.95 -11.53 14.96
CA ALA A 103 8.31 -12.41 16.06
C ALA A 103 9.62 -13.17 15.79
N ARG A 104 9.82 -13.68 14.55
CA ARG A 104 11.08 -14.31 14.14
C ARG A 104 12.25 -13.33 14.24
N TYR A 105 12.10 -12.10 13.74
CA TYR A 105 13.11 -11.06 13.86
C TYR A 105 13.47 -10.73 15.31
N MET A 106 12.48 -10.68 16.21
CA MET A 106 12.73 -10.43 17.63
C MET A 106 13.48 -11.58 18.32
N GLN A 107 13.33 -12.81 17.83
CA GLN A 107 14.04 -13.99 18.33
C GLN A 107 15.44 -14.12 17.73
N ASP A 108 15.59 -13.84 16.44
CA ASP A 108 16.84 -13.81 15.69
C ASP A 108 16.84 -12.62 14.71
N PRO A 109 17.52 -11.52 15.06
CA PRO A 109 17.61 -10.34 14.19
C PRO A 109 18.29 -10.59 12.85
N THR A 110 18.99 -11.72 12.71
CA THR A 110 19.67 -12.14 11.48
C THR A 110 18.88 -13.18 10.67
N ASP A 111 17.64 -13.48 11.06
CA ASP A 111 16.79 -14.48 10.41
C ASP A 111 16.69 -14.24 8.89
N GLY A 112 17.31 -15.15 8.13
CA GLY A 112 17.41 -15.01 6.68
C GLY A 112 16.06 -15.10 5.97
N LEU A 113 15.09 -15.84 6.51
CA LEU A 113 13.76 -15.94 5.93
C LEU A 113 13.03 -14.59 6.05
N PHE A 114 13.02 -13.99 7.24
CA PHE A 114 12.45 -12.68 7.48
C PHE A 114 13.05 -11.63 6.53
N TRP A 115 14.38 -11.52 6.48
CA TRP A 115 15.03 -10.52 5.63
C TRP A 115 14.82 -10.80 4.14
N SER A 116 14.76 -12.07 3.70
CA SER A 116 14.47 -12.39 2.31
C SER A 116 13.08 -11.89 1.88
N VAL A 117 12.06 -12.08 2.72
CA VAL A 117 10.69 -11.62 2.50
C VAL A 117 10.65 -10.10 2.48
N VAL A 118 11.22 -9.45 3.51
CA VAL A 118 11.22 -7.98 3.64
C VAL A 118 11.91 -7.32 2.44
N CYS A 119 13.13 -7.75 2.10
CA CYS A 119 13.88 -7.18 1.00
C CYS A 119 13.15 -7.37 -0.34
N THR A 120 12.58 -8.56 -0.56
CA THR A 120 11.88 -8.85 -1.82
C THR A 120 10.63 -8.01 -1.97
N TYR A 121 9.77 -7.95 -0.94
CA TYR A 121 8.57 -7.13 -1.00
C TYR A 121 8.88 -5.63 -1.05
N ALA A 122 9.96 -5.17 -0.40
CA ALA A 122 10.40 -3.78 -0.55
C ALA A 122 10.71 -3.45 -2.02
N VAL A 123 11.46 -4.32 -2.71
CA VAL A 123 11.77 -4.15 -4.14
C VAL A 123 10.52 -4.22 -5.02
N VAL A 124 9.68 -5.24 -4.82
CA VAL A 124 8.45 -5.46 -5.60
C VAL A 124 7.46 -4.30 -5.44
N CYS A 125 7.31 -3.74 -4.24
CA CYS A 125 6.41 -2.62 -3.98
C CYS A 125 6.96 -1.28 -4.46
N ALA A 126 8.28 -1.12 -4.60
CA ALA A 126 8.90 0.08 -5.12
C ALA A 126 8.80 0.21 -6.65
N ALA A 127 8.84 -0.92 -7.38
CA ALA A 127 8.79 -0.95 -8.84
C ALA A 127 7.65 -0.13 -9.50
N PRO A 128 6.36 -0.22 -9.09
CA PRO A 128 5.28 0.52 -9.75
C PRO A 128 5.40 2.04 -9.54
N VAL A 129 6.03 2.49 -8.44
CA VAL A 129 6.29 3.91 -8.18
C VAL A 129 7.27 4.48 -9.22
N PHE A 130 8.29 3.71 -9.60
CA PHE A 130 9.25 4.10 -10.63
C PHE A 130 8.65 4.04 -12.04
N ILE A 131 7.84 3.03 -12.34
CA ILE A 131 7.15 2.88 -13.63
C ILE A 131 6.14 4.02 -13.83
N GLY A 132 5.29 4.29 -12.83
CA GLY A 132 4.25 5.32 -12.89
C GLY A 132 4.77 6.77 -12.87
N ARG A 133 6.04 7.00 -12.53
CA ARG A 133 6.69 8.31 -12.67
C ARG A 133 7.09 8.60 -14.11
N ARG A 134 7.56 7.61 -14.88
CA ARG A 134 7.93 7.77 -16.30
C ARG A 134 6.73 8.05 -17.21
N ALA A 135 5.55 7.52 -16.87
CA ALA A 135 4.33 7.73 -17.65
C ALA A 135 3.73 9.14 -17.49
N ARG A 136 4.02 9.85 -16.38
CA ARG A 136 3.49 11.18 -16.07
C ARG A 136 4.35 12.35 -16.55
N THR A 137 5.56 12.09 -17.04
CA THR A 137 6.48 13.09 -17.57
C THR A 137 6.30 13.37 -19.06
N THR A 138 5.43 12.64 -19.76
CA THR A 138 5.04 12.98 -21.14
C THR A 138 3.96 14.06 -21.08
N PRO A 139 4.22 15.31 -21.51
CA PRO A 139 3.19 16.32 -21.57
C PRO A 139 2.06 15.86 -22.52
N PRO A 140 0.79 16.11 -22.21
CA PRO A 140 -0.27 15.92 -23.19
C PRO A 140 0.05 16.78 -24.41
N ALA A 141 0.10 16.16 -25.59
CA ALA A 141 0.18 16.90 -26.84
C ALA A 141 -1.02 17.85 -26.90
N THR A 142 -0.76 19.16 -26.96
CA THR A 142 -1.77 20.21 -26.97
C THR A 142 -2.74 19.97 -28.14
N PRO A 143 -4.00 19.58 -27.90
CA PRO A 143 -4.98 19.46 -28.97
C PRO A 143 -5.58 20.86 -29.17
N GLY A 144 -5.00 21.65 -30.08
CA GLY A 144 -5.52 23.00 -30.30
C GLY A 144 -4.62 23.97 -31.05
N SER A 145 -4.11 23.60 -32.22
CA SER A 145 -3.78 24.58 -33.26
C SER A 145 -4.52 24.23 -34.55
N SER A 146 -5.84 24.32 -34.49
CA SER A 146 -6.65 24.47 -35.70
C SER A 146 -6.41 25.89 -36.24
N PRO A 147 -5.91 26.08 -37.47
CA PRO A 147 -5.83 27.39 -38.07
C PRO A 147 -7.25 27.87 -38.39
N ARG A 148 -7.81 28.69 -37.50
CA ARG A 148 -9.03 29.45 -37.78
C ARG A 148 -8.80 30.36 -38.99
N ARG A 149 -9.62 30.14 -40.02
CA ARG A 149 -10.36 31.16 -40.78
C ARG A 149 -9.79 32.59 -40.67
N ALA A 150 -8.98 32.96 -41.64
CA ALA A 150 -8.78 34.35 -42.05
C ALA A 150 -9.02 34.45 -43.56
N ALA A 151 -10.28 34.60 -43.94
CA ALA A 151 -10.67 35.10 -45.26
C ALA A 151 -12.01 35.82 -45.10
N GLY A 152 -11.95 36.96 -44.41
CA GLY A 152 -12.99 37.96 -44.41
C GLY A 152 -12.87 38.81 -45.68
N ARG A 153 -13.98 38.87 -46.40
CA ARG A 153 -14.47 39.97 -47.25
C ARG A 153 -13.62 41.26 -47.26
N ALA A 154 -13.13 41.62 -48.43
CA ALA A 154 -13.09 42.98 -48.97
C ALA A 154 -13.51 42.84 -50.45
N ARG A 155 -14.73 43.29 -50.81
CA ARG A 155 -15.02 44.56 -51.49
C ARG A 155 -14.22 44.73 -52.77
#